data_AF-A0AAV2ZCI4-F1
#
_entry.id   AF-A0AAV2ZCI4-F1
#
_cell.length_a   1.000
_cell.length_b   1.000
_cell.length_c   1.000
_cell.angle_alpha   90.00
_cell.angle_beta   90.00
_cell.angle_gamma   90.00
#
_symmetry.space_group_name_H-M   'P 1'
#
loop_
_entity.id
_entity.type
_entity.pdbx_description
1 polymer ?
#
loop_
_entity_poly.entity_id
_entity_poly.type
_entity_poly.pdbx_seq_one_letter_code
_entity_poly.pdbx_strand_id
1 'polypeptide(L)'
;MMQGCNRRAKRLRRCWRHGGSNKCSVVDCPNLSKSRGLCWTHGGGNSCSLESCSKIAVSNGFCWAHGGGRSAVWVHTAMSSTS
;
A
#
# COMPACT_ATOMS: atom_id res chain seq x y z
N MET A 1 2.65 -9.03 -24.77
CA MET A 1 1.88 -10.18 -24.28
C MET A 1 2.88 -11.28 -23.98
N MET A 2 2.96 -11.81 -22.76
CA MET A 2 3.81 -12.97 -22.44
C MET A 2 2.87 -14.18 -22.37
N GLN A 3 3.16 -15.24 -23.13
CA GLN A 3 2.27 -16.41 -23.19
C GLN A 3 2.07 -17.00 -21.79
N GLY A 4 0.81 -17.32 -21.44
CA GLY A 4 0.45 -17.88 -20.13
C GLY A 4 0.25 -16.86 -18.99
N CYS A 5 0.37 -15.55 -19.22
CA CYS A 5 0.09 -14.55 -18.19
C CYS A 5 -1.31 -13.94 -18.34
N ASN A 6 -2.25 -14.46 -17.57
CA ASN A 6 -3.65 -14.01 -17.42
C ASN A 6 -3.82 -12.74 -16.54
N ARG A 7 -2.72 -12.07 -16.17
CA ARG A 7 -2.78 -10.87 -15.32
C ARG A 7 -2.95 -9.62 -16.16
N ARG A 8 -3.82 -8.73 -15.70
CA ARG A 8 -4.11 -7.45 -16.37
C ARG A 8 -2.84 -6.62 -16.55
N ALA A 9 -2.56 -6.23 -17.78
CA ALA A 9 -1.44 -5.35 -18.10
C ALA A 9 -1.81 -3.90 -17.76
N LYS A 10 -0.96 -3.20 -17.01
CA LYS A 10 -1.16 -1.76 -16.72
C LYS A 10 -0.39 -0.86 -17.69
N ARG A 11 0.91 -1.13 -17.91
CA ARG A 11 1.81 -0.34 -18.77
C ARG A 11 2.58 -1.27 -19.71
N LEU A 12 2.89 -0.81 -20.93
CA LEU A 12 3.66 -1.57 -21.94
C LEU A 12 3.08 -2.96 -22.28
N ARG A 13 1.76 -3.16 -22.10
CA ARG A 13 1.08 -4.47 -22.31
C ARG A 13 1.72 -5.61 -21.48
N ARG A 14 2.35 -5.27 -20.35
CA ARG A 14 3.02 -6.21 -19.43
C ARG A 14 2.42 -6.09 -18.04
N CYS A 15 2.37 -7.22 -17.33
CA CYS A 15 1.90 -7.25 -15.94
C CYS A 15 3.00 -6.77 -15.00
N TRP A 16 2.66 -6.50 -13.74
CA TRP A 16 3.62 -6.00 -12.74
C TRP A 16 4.86 -6.91 -12.58
N ARG A 17 4.67 -8.23 -12.72
CA ARG A 17 5.73 -9.24 -12.62
C ARG A 17 6.58 -9.35 -13.89
N HIS A 18 6.08 -8.87 -15.02
CA HIS A 18 6.76 -8.90 -16.33
C HIS A 18 7.21 -7.50 -16.78
N GLY A 19 7.57 -6.60 -15.86
CA GLY A 19 8.08 -5.26 -16.21
C GLY A 19 7.00 -4.22 -16.57
N GLY A 20 5.74 -4.48 -16.19
CA GLY A 20 4.67 -3.47 -16.18
C GLY A 20 4.70 -2.55 -14.95
N SER A 21 5.70 -2.72 -14.07
CA SER A 21 5.96 -1.89 -12.89
C SER A 21 7.10 -0.92 -13.18
N ASN A 22 7.03 0.30 -12.65
CA ASN A 22 8.18 1.22 -12.66
C ASN A 22 9.04 0.99 -11.41
N LYS A 23 10.28 1.49 -11.41
CA LYS A 23 11.09 1.58 -10.19
C LYS A 23 10.49 2.62 -9.25
N CYS A 24 10.82 2.52 -7.96
CA CYS A 24 10.51 3.57 -7.01
C CYS A 24 11.17 4.89 -7.44
N SER A 25 10.46 6.01 -7.27
CA SER A 25 10.93 7.35 -7.61
C SER A 25 12.00 7.86 -6.63
N VAL A 26 12.18 7.17 -5.50
CA VAL A 26 13.22 7.46 -4.52
C VAL A 26 14.57 6.98 -5.07
N VAL A 27 15.56 7.87 -5.02
CA VAL A 27 16.95 7.60 -5.42
C VAL A 27 17.50 6.43 -4.62
N ASP A 28 18.26 5.55 -5.29
CA ASP A 28 18.87 4.36 -4.70
C ASP A 28 17.89 3.31 -4.13
N CYS A 29 16.58 3.40 -4.45
CA CYS A 29 15.63 2.40 -3.99
C CYS A 29 15.60 1.20 -4.95
N PRO A 30 16.00 -0.02 -4.52
CA PRO A 30 15.91 -1.22 -5.36
C PRO A 30 14.47 -1.72 -5.53
N ASN A 31 13.51 -1.14 -4.81
CA ASN A 31 12.13 -1.59 -4.81
C ASN A 31 11.34 -1.08 -6.01
N LEU A 32 10.35 -1.87 -6.41
CA LEU A 32 9.41 -1.51 -7.46
C LEU A 32 8.30 -0.59 -6.94
N SER A 33 7.95 0.40 -7.75
CA SER A 33 6.79 1.25 -7.52
C SER A 33 5.51 0.43 -7.62
N LYS A 34 4.71 0.48 -6.56
CA LYS A 34 3.39 -0.16 -6.51
C LYS A 34 2.30 0.80 -7.01
N SER A 35 2.36 2.06 -6.59
CA SER A 35 1.42 3.12 -6.98
C SER A 35 2.11 4.48 -6.87
N ARG A 36 1.64 5.47 -7.62
CA ARG A 36 2.15 6.86 -7.60
C ARG A 36 3.67 7.00 -7.82
N GLY A 37 4.31 6.01 -8.45
CA GLY A 37 5.77 6.01 -8.62
C GLY A 37 6.55 5.59 -7.36
N LEU A 38 5.91 5.17 -6.28
CA LEU A 38 6.54 4.87 -5.00
C LEU A 38 6.39 3.38 -4.63
N CYS A 39 7.39 2.82 -3.96
CA CYS A 39 7.32 1.45 -3.45
C CYS A 39 6.53 1.37 -2.15
N TRP A 40 6.34 0.15 -1.63
CA TRP A 40 5.60 -0.06 -0.38
C TRP A 40 6.16 0.76 0.80
N THR A 41 7.48 0.85 0.95
CA THR A 41 8.11 1.60 2.06
C THR A 41 8.07 3.10 1.86
N HIS A 42 8.00 3.57 0.61
CA HIS A 42 8.07 4.98 0.27
C HIS A 42 6.70 5.62 -0.05
N GLY A 43 5.58 5.01 0.32
CA GLY A 43 4.25 5.63 0.12
C GLY A 43 3.47 5.14 -1.10
N GLY A 44 3.88 4.02 -1.71
CA GLY A 44 3.18 3.37 -2.81
C GLY A 44 1.88 2.65 -2.42
N GLY A 45 1.52 2.68 -1.14
CA GLY A 45 0.26 2.16 -0.60
C GLY A 45 -0.64 3.28 -0.08
N ASN A 46 -1.85 2.92 0.35
CA ASN A 46 -2.71 3.86 1.05
C ASN A 46 -2.12 4.15 2.44
N SER A 47 -2.19 5.38 2.92
CA SER A 47 -1.81 5.72 4.30
C SER A 47 -2.85 5.18 5.28
N CYS A 48 -2.43 4.96 6.53
CA CYS A 48 -3.35 4.67 7.62
C CYS A 48 -4.32 5.85 7.81
N SER A 49 -5.61 5.58 7.97
CA SER A 49 -6.64 6.58 8.27
C SER A 49 -6.51 7.18 9.67
N LEU A 50 -5.60 6.68 10.50
CA LEU A 50 -5.39 7.23 11.83
C LEU A 50 -4.56 8.51 11.72
N GLU A 51 -5.11 9.62 12.22
CA GLU A 51 -4.35 10.87 12.34
C GLU A 51 -3.12 10.63 13.20
N SER A 52 -1.97 11.17 12.80
CA SER A 52 -0.61 10.89 13.31
C SER A 52 0.06 9.57 12.88
N CYS A 53 -0.57 8.75 12.03
CA CYS A 53 0.05 7.51 11.55
C CYS A 53 0.63 7.63 10.12
N SER A 54 1.95 7.67 10.01
CA SER A 54 2.65 7.63 8.71
C SER A 54 2.83 6.20 8.15
N LYS A 55 2.23 5.18 8.78
CA LYS A 55 2.31 3.80 8.31
C LYS A 55 1.34 3.56 7.16
N ILE A 56 1.69 2.59 6.31
CA ILE A 56 0.85 2.16 5.19
C ILE A 56 -0.30 1.30 5.69
N ALA A 57 -1.51 1.62 5.24
CA ALA A 57 -2.69 0.80 5.40
C ALA A 57 -2.52 -0.54 4.69
N VAL A 58 -2.67 -1.61 5.47
CA VAL A 58 -2.62 -2.99 5.00
C VAL A 58 -4.02 -3.44 4.59
N SER A 59 -5.04 -3.13 5.40
CA SER A 59 -6.43 -3.48 5.15
C SER A 59 -7.38 -2.48 5.81
N ASN A 60 -8.58 -2.33 5.25
CA ASN A 60 -9.65 -1.47 5.76
C ASN A 60 -9.27 0.01 5.99
N GLY A 61 -8.25 0.52 5.29
CA GLY A 61 -7.70 1.86 5.52
C GLY A 61 -6.78 1.98 6.73
N PHE A 62 -6.46 0.88 7.43
CA PHE A 62 -5.61 0.90 8.61
C PHE A 62 -4.31 0.10 8.42
N CYS A 63 -3.25 0.53 9.10
CA CYS A 63 -1.98 -0.19 9.10
C CYS A 63 -2.03 -1.44 9.98
N TRP A 64 -1.00 -2.28 9.90
CA TRP A 64 -0.88 -3.50 10.71
C TRP A 64 -1.01 -3.25 12.23
N ALA A 65 -0.63 -2.06 12.70
CA ALA A 65 -0.74 -1.67 14.11
C ALA A 65 -2.12 -1.10 14.49
N HIS A 66 -2.91 -0.61 13.53
CA HIS A 66 -4.17 0.11 13.79
C HIS A 66 -5.41 -0.61 13.23
N GLY A 67 -5.35 -1.93 13.03
CA GLY A 67 -6.50 -2.73 12.60
C GLY A 67 -6.47 -3.26 11.16
N GLY A 68 -5.37 -3.07 10.43
CA GLY A 68 -5.16 -3.65 9.11
C GLY A 68 -4.66 -5.10 9.13
N GLY A 69 -4.43 -5.68 10.31
CA GLY A 69 -3.97 -7.05 10.51
C GLY A 69 -5.11 -8.00 10.90
N ARG A 70 -4.84 -9.32 10.86
CA ARG A 70 -5.81 -10.40 11.14
C ARG A 70 -6.28 -10.46 12.61
N SER A 71 -5.77 -9.57 13.47
CA SER A 71 -6.16 -9.46 14.87
C SER A 71 -6.24 -7.98 15.22
N ALA A 72 -7.37 -7.37 14.89
CA ALA A 72 -7.70 -6.02 15.31
C ALA A 72 -8.50 -6.11 16.61
N VAL A 73 -7.81 -6.14 17.77
CA VAL A 73 -8.49 -5.73 19.02
C VAL A 73 -8.59 -4.22 18.95
N TRP A 74 -9.75 -3.75 18.53
CA TRP A 74 -10.09 -2.33 18.45
C TRP A 74 -10.15 -1.77 19.87
N VAL A 75 -9.06 -1.18 20.35
CA VAL A 75 -9.09 -0.24 21.49
C VAL A 75 -9.01 1.19 20.97
N HIS A 76 -9.88 1.54 20.02
CA HIS A 76 -10.32 2.92 19.96
C HIS A 76 -11.51 3.04 20.92
N THR A 77 -11.23 3.18 22.22
CA THR A 77 -12.22 3.78 23.10
C THR A 77 -12.60 5.10 22.45
N ALA A 78 -13.85 5.19 22.02
CA ALA A 78 -14.48 6.44 21.63
C ALA A 78 -14.43 7.37 22.85
N MET A 79 -13.33 8.12 22.99
CA MET A 79 -13.31 9.31 23.81
C MET A 79 -13.68 10.49 22.93
N SER A 80 -14.98 10.59 22.68
CA SER A 80 -15.64 11.88 22.58
C SER A 80 -16.61 11.96 23.75
N SER A 81 -16.05 12.12 24.94
CA SER A 81 -16.73 12.75 26.05
C SER A 81 -16.79 14.25 25.74
N THR A 82 -17.97 14.77 25.41
CA THR A 82 -18.37 16.14 25.78
C THR A 82 -19.88 16.25 25.67
N SER A 83 -20.49 16.34 26.87
CA SER A 83 -21.83 16.84 27.23
C SER A 83 -23.05 15.98 26.88
#